data_AF-A0A8X8H4G1-F1
#
_entry.id   AF-A0A8X8H4G1-F1
#
_cell.length_a   1.000
_cell.length_b   1.000
_cell.length_c   1.000
_cell.angle_alpha   90.00
_cell.angle_beta   90.00
_cell.angle_gamma   90.00
#
_symmetry.space_group_name_H-M   'P 1'
#
loop_
_entity.id
_entity.type
_entity.pdbx_description
1 polymer ?
#
loop_
_entity_poly.entity_id
_entity_poly.type
_entity_poly.pdbx_seq_one_letter_code
_entity_poly.pdbx_strand_id
1 'polypeptide(L)'
;MAVITCIEDLKRLHRKRAPKMFYDYAESGSYTEQTFRDNTGDFAALRLRQKVAVDMAGRSTASTMIGQPVTMPVALAPVGMTGMQCADGEIKAARAAEAFGVPFTLSTMSICSVEDVAAQTAKPFWFQLYVMKDEEFVDGMIDRAKRSGCSALVLTLDLQILGQRHKDLKNGLSAPPKLTLPVLLDLATKWRWGLGMLGTKRRSFGNIVGHAKGVGDTSSLMSWISEQFDPMLDWAKIARIRDQWGGKLILKGILDADDARLAADFGADAIIVSNHGGRQLDGAVSAIRMLPSIVAAVGDRIEVHMDSGIRSGQDVLKALALGAHATHIGRAFIYGLGAMGEAGVTKALEVIRKELDTSMALCGEKNVQALRRDNLLIPKGFAGDWE
;
A
#
# COMPACT_ATOMS: atom_id res chain seq x y z
N MET A 1 10.20 -20.44 -17.91
CA MET A 1 9.52 -19.29 -17.24
C MET A 1 10.23 -18.01 -17.65
N ALA A 2 9.53 -16.87 -17.75
CA ALA A 2 10.18 -15.59 -18.01
C ALA A 2 11.15 -15.25 -16.86
N VAL A 3 12.35 -14.77 -17.18
CA VAL A 3 13.29 -14.27 -16.18
C VAL A 3 12.71 -12.96 -15.62
N ILE A 4 12.56 -12.88 -14.30
CA ILE A 4 12.07 -11.68 -13.61
C ILE A 4 13.27 -11.00 -12.96
N THR A 5 13.64 -9.83 -13.48
CA THR A 5 14.79 -9.06 -13.01
C THR A 5 14.38 -7.80 -12.26
N CYS A 6 13.20 -7.25 -12.57
CA CYS A 6 12.69 -6.03 -11.97
C CYS A 6 11.16 -6.07 -11.81
N ILE A 7 10.60 -5.10 -11.09
CA ILE A 7 9.15 -4.97 -10.91
C ILE A 7 8.41 -4.69 -12.24
N GLU A 8 9.06 -4.07 -13.22
CA GLU A 8 8.47 -3.81 -14.54
C GLU A 8 8.21 -5.10 -15.33
N ASP A 9 9.04 -6.15 -15.16
CA ASP A 9 8.79 -7.45 -15.77
C ASP A 9 7.48 -8.06 -15.26
N LEU A 10 7.23 -7.94 -13.94
CA LEU A 10 5.97 -8.35 -13.32
C LEU A 10 4.80 -7.49 -13.83
N LYS A 11 4.98 -6.18 -13.97
CA LYS A 11 3.95 -5.28 -14.52
C LYS A 11 3.50 -5.70 -15.92
N ARG A 12 4.45 -6.04 -16.78
CA ARG A 12 4.17 -6.52 -18.15
C ARG A 12 3.39 -7.82 -18.16
N LEU A 13 3.73 -8.75 -17.25
CA LEU A 13 2.98 -10.01 -17.09
C LEU A 13 1.57 -9.78 -16.51
N HIS A 14 1.45 -8.90 -15.52
CA HIS A 14 0.17 -8.51 -14.93
C HIS A 14 -0.80 -7.99 -16.00
N ARG A 15 -0.34 -7.05 -16.85
CA ARG A 15 -1.16 -6.51 -17.95
C ARG A 15 -1.70 -7.58 -18.90
N LYS A 16 -0.93 -8.65 -19.11
CA LYS A 16 -1.35 -9.74 -20.00
C LYS A 16 -2.40 -10.65 -19.33
N ARG A 17 -2.37 -10.78 -18.00
CA ARG A 17 -3.06 -11.83 -17.25
C ARG A 17 -4.30 -11.36 -16.49
N ALA A 18 -4.35 -10.12 -16.05
CA ALA A 18 -5.54 -9.54 -15.44
C ALA A 18 -6.48 -8.91 -16.50
N PRO A 19 -7.81 -8.95 -16.30
CA PRO A 19 -8.75 -8.18 -17.10
C PRO A 19 -8.39 -6.69 -17.08
N LYS A 20 -8.57 -6.02 -18.22
CA LYS A 20 -8.20 -4.62 -18.44
C LYS A 20 -8.77 -3.70 -17.36
N MET A 21 -10.04 -3.86 -16.99
CA MET A 21 -10.68 -3.00 -15.98
C MET A 21 -9.98 -3.09 -14.61
N PHE A 22 -9.53 -4.29 -14.20
CA PHE A 22 -8.86 -4.48 -12.92
C PHE A 22 -7.39 -4.07 -12.98
N TYR A 23 -6.73 -4.34 -14.11
CA TYR A 23 -5.39 -3.84 -14.37
C TYR A 23 -5.36 -2.30 -14.32
N ASP A 24 -6.26 -1.63 -15.04
CA ASP A 24 -6.32 -0.16 -15.08
C ASP A 24 -6.79 0.44 -13.75
N TYR A 25 -7.63 -0.26 -12.97
CA TYR A 25 -7.96 0.15 -11.60
C TYR A 25 -6.70 0.23 -10.73
N ALA A 26 -5.80 -0.76 -10.83
CA ALA A 26 -4.51 -0.69 -10.16
C ALA A 26 -3.58 0.34 -10.82
N GLU A 27 -3.57 0.45 -12.15
CA GLU A 27 -2.66 1.27 -12.94
C GLU A 27 -3.29 2.62 -13.37
N SER A 28 -3.85 3.33 -12.39
CA SER A 28 -4.42 4.67 -12.58
C SER A 28 -4.12 5.60 -11.42
N GLY A 29 -4.05 6.89 -11.73
CA GLY A 29 -4.13 8.00 -10.79
C GLY A 29 -5.40 8.83 -10.98
N SER A 30 -5.50 9.93 -10.25
CA SER A 30 -6.58 10.91 -10.42
C SER A 30 -6.35 11.82 -11.61
N TYR A 31 -7.43 12.30 -12.22
CA TYR A 31 -7.43 13.34 -13.27
C TYR A 31 -6.39 13.16 -14.38
N THR A 32 -5.33 14.00 -14.40
CA THR A 32 -4.28 14.02 -15.42
C THR A 32 -3.09 13.11 -15.08
N GLU A 33 -3.13 12.49 -13.90
CA GLU A 33 -2.13 11.58 -13.35
C GLU A 33 -0.74 12.23 -13.17
N GLN A 34 -0.68 13.54 -12.89
CA GLN A 34 0.56 14.24 -12.59
C GLN A 34 1.24 13.65 -11.35
N THR A 35 0.57 13.67 -10.21
CA THR A 35 1.11 13.17 -8.93
C THR A 35 1.46 11.67 -9.03
N PHE A 36 0.67 10.91 -9.80
CA PHE A 36 0.95 9.50 -10.07
C PHE A 36 2.31 9.29 -10.75
N ARG A 37 2.67 10.12 -11.73
CA ARG A 37 3.97 10.07 -12.42
C ARG A 37 5.08 10.59 -11.52
N ASP A 38 4.87 11.71 -10.85
CA ASP A 38 5.86 12.38 -10.01
C ASP A 38 6.31 11.48 -8.84
N ASN A 39 5.39 10.71 -8.25
CA ASN A 39 5.70 9.70 -7.25
C ASN A 39 6.78 8.70 -7.67
N THR A 40 6.88 8.37 -8.95
CA THR A 40 7.95 7.50 -9.47
C THR A 40 9.13 8.29 -10.02
N GLY A 41 8.88 9.43 -10.67
CA GLY A 41 9.90 10.25 -11.31
C GLY A 41 10.86 10.90 -10.31
N ASP A 42 10.35 11.36 -9.16
CA ASP A 42 11.14 12.13 -8.20
C ASP A 42 12.21 11.30 -7.48
N PHE A 43 12.03 9.99 -7.36
CA PHE A 43 13.09 9.10 -6.88
C PHE A 43 14.34 9.17 -7.78
N ALA A 44 14.20 9.42 -9.09
CA ALA A 44 15.33 9.46 -10.01
C ALA A 44 16.22 10.71 -9.84
N ALA A 45 15.68 11.78 -9.24
CA ALA A 45 16.44 13.00 -8.92
C ALA A 45 17.44 12.77 -7.78
N LEU A 46 17.17 11.82 -6.88
CA LEU A 46 18.06 11.42 -5.79
C LEU A 46 19.12 10.45 -6.32
N ARG A 47 20.40 10.82 -6.23
CA ARG A 47 21.51 9.93 -6.61
C ARG A 47 22.11 9.26 -5.38
N LEU A 48 22.63 8.06 -5.57
CA LEU A 48 23.33 7.31 -4.53
C LEU A 48 24.80 7.72 -4.47
N ARG A 49 25.35 7.84 -3.27
CA ARG A 49 26.78 8.08 -3.05
C ARG A 49 27.50 6.74 -2.92
N GLN A 50 28.18 6.34 -3.98
CA GLN A 50 28.99 5.12 -3.98
C GLN A 50 30.18 5.24 -3.01
N LYS A 51 30.51 4.13 -2.35
CA LYS A 51 31.73 3.97 -1.53
C LYS A 51 32.56 2.81 -2.08
N VAL A 52 33.87 2.88 -1.85
CA VAL A 52 34.85 1.89 -2.31
C VAL A 52 35.77 1.52 -1.16
N ALA A 53 36.39 0.33 -1.24
CA ALA A 53 37.29 -0.19 -0.20
C ALA A 53 36.69 -0.20 1.22
N VAL A 54 35.39 -0.55 1.32
CA VAL A 54 34.67 -0.77 2.58
C VAL A 54 34.39 -2.26 2.73
N ASP A 55 34.51 -2.80 3.94
CA ASP A 55 34.10 -4.18 4.21
C ASP A 55 32.58 -4.31 4.07
N MET A 56 32.13 -5.27 3.26
CA MET A 56 30.73 -5.55 2.97
C MET A 56 30.31 -6.96 3.39
N ALA A 57 31.08 -7.64 4.24
CA ALA A 57 30.69 -8.93 4.80
C ALA A 57 29.63 -8.77 5.91
N GLY A 58 28.79 -9.79 6.09
CA GLY A 58 27.78 -9.84 7.18
C GLY A 58 26.63 -8.83 7.03
N ARG A 59 26.21 -8.54 5.79
CA ARG A 59 25.13 -7.57 5.54
C ARG A 59 23.77 -8.10 6.00
N SER A 60 22.91 -7.17 6.38
CA SER A 60 21.53 -7.46 6.76
C SER A 60 20.59 -6.34 6.32
N THR A 61 19.46 -6.75 5.74
CA THR A 61 18.32 -5.86 5.51
C THR A 61 17.32 -5.89 6.67
N ALA A 62 17.52 -6.76 7.67
CA ALA A 62 16.56 -6.92 8.77
C ALA A 62 16.40 -5.62 9.57
N SER A 63 15.18 -5.38 10.05
CA SER A 63 14.85 -4.21 10.87
C SER A 63 13.66 -4.51 11.78
N THR A 64 13.06 -3.46 12.33
CA THR A 64 11.84 -3.48 13.12
C THR A 64 10.83 -2.52 12.50
N MET A 65 9.54 -2.86 12.52
CA MET A 65 8.43 -1.96 12.20
C MET A 65 7.39 -2.03 13.32
N ILE A 66 7.08 -0.91 13.97
CA ILE A 66 6.16 -0.80 15.11
C ILE A 66 6.34 -1.92 16.15
N GLY A 67 7.60 -2.15 16.51
CA GLY A 67 8.01 -3.15 17.50
C GLY A 67 8.08 -4.60 17.00
N GLN A 68 7.80 -4.87 15.72
CA GLN A 68 7.84 -6.22 15.16
C GLN A 68 9.10 -6.42 14.29
N PRO A 69 9.84 -7.53 14.44
CA PRO A 69 10.99 -7.82 13.60
C PRO A 69 10.55 -8.14 12.16
N VAL A 70 11.27 -7.58 11.20
CA VAL A 70 11.02 -7.75 9.75
C VAL A 70 12.29 -8.10 9.01
N THR A 71 12.18 -8.89 7.92
CA THR A 71 13.35 -9.27 7.10
C THR A 71 13.87 -8.12 6.22
N MET A 72 13.01 -7.13 5.97
CA MET A 72 13.36 -5.83 5.41
C MET A 72 12.32 -4.78 5.85
N PRO A 73 12.67 -3.48 5.93
CA PRO A 73 11.75 -2.40 6.36
C PRO A 73 10.75 -2.03 5.24
N VAL A 74 9.97 -3.02 4.81
CA VAL A 74 8.96 -2.94 3.76
C VAL A 74 7.73 -3.69 4.24
N ALA A 75 6.55 -3.08 4.11
CA ALA A 75 5.26 -3.74 4.26
C ALA A 75 4.49 -3.77 2.93
N LEU A 76 3.56 -4.72 2.79
CA LEU A 76 2.56 -4.67 1.72
C LEU A 76 1.44 -3.71 2.12
N ALA A 77 1.31 -2.64 1.33
CA ALA A 77 0.34 -1.57 1.55
C ALA A 77 -1.11 -2.08 1.39
N PRO A 78 -2.09 -1.45 2.05
CA PRO A 78 -3.50 -1.79 1.86
C PRO A 78 -3.95 -1.40 0.45
N VAL A 79 -4.36 -2.40 -0.33
CA VAL A 79 -4.94 -2.22 -1.66
C VAL A 79 -6.29 -2.93 -1.69
N GLY A 80 -7.32 -2.23 -2.13
CA GLY A 80 -8.65 -2.81 -2.31
C GLY A 80 -8.73 -3.73 -3.53
N MET A 81 -9.73 -4.61 -3.55
CA MET A 81 -10.08 -5.46 -4.70
C MET A 81 -8.97 -6.37 -5.23
N THR A 82 -8.02 -6.80 -4.41
CA THR A 82 -6.88 -7.62 -4.92
C THR A 82 -7.33 -9.00 -5.39
N GLY A 83 -8.42 -9.53 -4.83
CA GLY A 83 -9.11 -10.73 -5.35
C GLY A 83 -9.59 -10.61 -6.81
N MET A 84 -9.76 -9.39 -7.33
CA MET A 84 -10.08 -9.15 -8.74
C MET A 84 -8.84 -9.07 -9.63
N GLN A 85 -7.65 -8.87 -9.07
CA GLN A 85 -6.39 -8.97 -9.81
C GLN A 85 -5.98 -10.43 -10.02
N CYS A 86 -6.22 -11.25 -9.01
CA CYS A 86 -6.01 -12.69 -9.01
C CYS A 86 -6.96 -13.27 -7.96
N ALA A 87 -7.68 -14.34 -8.28
CA ALA A 87 -8.60 -14.99 -7.34
C ALA A 87 -7.92 -15.27 -6.00
N ASP A 88 -8.60 -15.02 -4.87
CA ASP A 88 -8.05 -15.12 -3.51
C ASP A 88 -6.80 -14.24 -3.29
N GLY A 89 -6.77 -13.08 -3.94
CA GLY A 89 -5.60 -12.21 -4.03
C GLY A 89 -5.06 -11.73 -2.68
N GLU A 90 -5.96 -11.36 -1.76
CA GLU A 90 -5.56 -10.91 -0.42
C GLU A 90 -4.89 -12.04 0.37
N ILE A 91 -5.46 -13.25 0.33
CA ILE A 91 -4.90 -14.45 0.98
C ILE A 91 -3.52 -14.77 0.42
N LYS A 92 -3.38 -14.76 -0.91
CA LYS A 92 -2.09 -15.01 -1.59
C LYS A 92 -1.03 -13.97 -1.21
N ALA A 93 -1.42 -12.70 -1.10
CA ALA A 93 -0.51 -11.64 -0.69
C ALA A 93 -0.10 -11.78 0.79
N ALA A 94 -1.06 -12.09 1.67
CA ALA A 94 -0.82 -12.28 3.09
C ALA A 94 0.11 -13.46 3.37
N ARG A 95 -0.11 -14.60 2.71
CA ARG A 95 0.78 -15.78 2.80
C ARG A 95 2.19 -15.50 2.30
N ALA A 96 2.32 -14.80 1.16
CA ALA A 96 3.63 -14.42 0.64
C ALA A 96 4.37 -13.48 1.62
N ALA A 97 3.68 -12.50 2.19
CA ALA A 97 4.25 -11.58 3.17
C ALA A 97 4.68 -12.30 4.46
N GLU A 98 3.83 -13.17 4.99
CA GLU A 98 4.10 -13.99 6.17
C GLU A 98 5.34 -14.86 5.99
N ALA A 99 5.41 -15.58 4.87
CA ALA A 99 6.52 -16.47 4.54
C ALA A 99 7.82 -15.69 4.32
N PHE A 100 7.74 -14.49 3.73
CA PHE A 100 8.90 -13.62 3.52
C PHE A 100 9.35 -12.90 4.80
N GLY A 101 8.46 -12.77 5.79
CA GLY A 101 8.72 -12.09 7.05
C GLY A 101 8.60 -10.56 6.96
N VAL A 102 7.59 -10.08 6.24
CA VAL A 102 7.21 -8.66 6.17
C VAL A 102 5.73 -8.48 6.51
N PRO A 103 5.30 -7.31 7.03
CA PRO A 103 3.89 -7.08 7.34
C PRO A 103 3.01 -7.01 6.09
N PHE A 104 1.79 -7.53 6.20
CA PHE A 104 0.72 -7.33 5.23
C PHE A 104 -0.37 -6.46 5.83
N THR A 105 -0.90 -5.51 5.05
CA THR A 105 -2.03 -4.67 5.47
C THR A 105 -3.26 -5.00 4.64
N LEU A 106 -4.30 -5.54 5.27
CA LEU A 106 -5.58 -5.82 4.62
C LEU A 106 -6.42 -4.55 4.53
N SER A 107 -6.99 -4.23 3.36
CA SER A 107 -7.89 -3.09 3.21
C SER A 107 -9.32 -3.43 3.65
N THR A 108 -10.05 -2.45 4.20
CA THR A 108 -11.52 -2.51 4.37
C THR A 108 -12.21 -2.90 3.05
N MET A 109 -11.65 -2.46 1.91
CA MET A 109 -12.20 -2.66 0.57
C MET A 109 -11.68 -3.96 -0.10
N SER A 110 -11.46 -5.02 0.66
CA SER A 110 -10.96 -6.31 0.17
C SER A 110 -12.06 -7.23 -0.35
N ILE A 111 -11.70 -8.16 -1.25
CA ILE A 111 -12.60 -9.25 -1.68
C ILE A 111 -12.65 -10.36 -0.63
N CYS A 112 -11.50 -10.81 -0.13
CA CYS A 112 -11.47 -11.71 1.02
C CYS A 112 -11.81 -10.93 2.30
N SER A 113 -12.62 -11.50 3.20
CA SER A 113 -12.87 -10.89 4.51
C SER A 113 -11.63 -10.98 5.41
N VAL A 114 -11.63 -10.22 6.50
CA VAL A 114 -10.58 -10.31 7.53
C VAL A 114 -10.47 -11.72 8.13
N GLU A 115 -11.60 -12.40 8.31
CA GLU A 115 -11.64 -13.79 8.81
C GLU A 115 -11.08 -14.78 7.78
N ASP A 116 -11.37 -14.57 6.49
CA ASP A 116 -10.83 -15.39 5.40
C ASP A 116 -9.30 -15.32 5.34
N VAL A 117 -8.73 -14.13 5.53
CA VAL A 117 -7.28 -13.94 5.56
C VAL A 117 -6.70 -14.55 6.83
N ALA A 118 -7.29 -14.29 8.00
CA ALA A 118 -6.84 -14.84 9.26
C ALA A 118 -6.86 -16.38 9.30
N ALA A 119 -7.85 -17.01 8.66
CA ALA A 119 -7.93 -18.46 8.54
C ALA A 119 -6.84 -19.07 7.63
N GLN A 120 -6.05 -18.25 6.94
CA GLN A 120 -5.02 -18.67 5.98
C GLN A 120 -3.61 -18.16 6.34
N THR A 121 -3.46 -17.53 7.50
CA THR A 121 -2.18 -17.03 8.03
C THR A 121 -2.02 -17.47 9.49
N ALA A 122 -0.80 -17.73 9.92
CA ALA A 122 -0.46 -18.06 11.30
C ALA A 122 0.03 -16.85 12.11
N LYS A 123 0.59 -15.83 11.46
CA LYS A 123 1.10 -14.60 12.06
C LYS A 123 0.07 -13.47 11.94
N PRO A 124 -0.01 -12.59 12.95
CA PRO A 124 -0.81 -11.37 12.86
C PRO A 124 -0.45 -10.52 11.64
N PHE A 125 -1.47 -9.93 11.01
CA PHE A 125 -1.33 -8.92 9.95
C PHE A 125 -1.97 -7.60 10.39
N TRP A 126 -1.84 -6.55 9.60
CA TRP A 126 -2.42 -5.23 9.89
C TRP A 126 -3.74 -5.07 9.17
N PHE A 127 -4.66 -4.30 9.75
CA PHE A 127 -5.93 -3.98 9.11
C PHE A 127 -6.03 -2.49 8.84
N GLN A 128 -6.40 -2.12 7.62
CA GLN A 128 -6.65 -0.74 7.24
C GLN A 128 -8.14 -0.43 7.28
N LEU A 129 -8.49 0.61 8.04
CA LEU A 129 -9.84 1.11 8.22
C LEU A 129 -10.05 2.43 7.47
N TYR A 130 -11.18 2.54 6.77
CA TYR A 130 -11.70 3.83 6.31
C TYR A 130 -12.71 4.35 7.33
N VAL A 131 -12.65 5.64 7.66
CA VAL A 131 -13.70 6.24 8.49
C VAL A 131 -14.92 6.49 7.64
N MET A 132 -16.01 5.82 8.01
CA MET A 132 -17.30 5.87 7.33
C MET A 132 -18.35 6.48 8.24
N LYS A 133 -19.43 7.01 7.63
CA LYS A 133 -20.59 7.58 8.35
C LYS A 133 -21.33 6.53 9.18
N ASP A 134 -21.36 5.28 8.72
CA ASP A 134 -21.93 4.17 9.45
C ASP A 134 -21.00 3.76 10.61
N GLU A 135 -21.17 4.41 11.76
CA GLU A 135 -20.37 4.17 12.96
C GLU A 135 -20.54 2.74 13.48
N GLU A 136 -21.72 2.12 13.33
CA GLU A 136 -21.95 0.73 13.75
C GLU A 136 -21.14 -0.25 12.89
N PHE A 137 -21.05 0.02 11.58
CA PHE A 137 -20.17 -0.73 10.69
C PHE A 137 -18.70 -0.56 11.09
N VAL A 138 -18.26 0.66 11.40
CA VAL A 138 -16.89 0.94 11.86
C VAL A 138 -16.57 0.18 13.14
N ASP A 139 -17.45 0.28 14.15
CA ASP A 139 -17.29 -0.38 15.44
C ASP A 139 -17.23 -1.91 15.26
N GLY A 140 -18.15 -2.48 14.48
CA GLY A 140 -18.17 -3.90 14.16
C GLY A 140 -16.94 -4.37 13.38
N MET A 141 -16.38 -3.52 12.51
CA MET A 141 -15.17 -3.82 11.77
C MET A 141 -13.94 -3.85 12.67
N ILE A 142 -13.83 -2.92 13.63
CA ILE A 142 -12.78 -2.91 14.65
C ILE A 142 -12.82 -4.21 15.47
N ASP A 143 -14.01 -4.63 15.91
CA ASP A 143 -14.18 -5.86 16.69
C ASP A 143 -13.81 -7.13 15.90
N ARG A 144 -14.14 -7.16 14.60
CA ARG A 144 -13.76 -8.26 13.71
C ARG A 144 -12.26 -8.30 13.48
N ALA A 145 -11.61 -7.15 13.28
CA ALA A 145 -10.16 -7.06 13.14
C ALA A 145 -9.44 -7.56 14.40
N LYS A 146 -9.93 -7.18 15.59
CA LYS A 146 -9.43 -7.70 16.88
C LYS A 146 -9.56 -9.20 17.00
N ARG A 147 -10.77 -9.74 16.75
CA ARG A 147 -11.03 -11.19 16.84
C ARG A 147 -10.22 -12.00 15.84
N SER A 148 -9.89 -11.40 14.70
CA SER A 148 -9.02 -11.99 13.68
C SER A 148 -7.53 -11.88 14.01
N GLY A 149 -7.17 -11.32 15.18
CA GLY A 149 -5.79 -11.22 15.65
C GLY A 149 -4.95 -10.19 14.90
N CYS A 150 -5.57 -9.16 14.31
CA CYS A 150 -4.79 -8.08 13.67
C CYS A 150 -3.90 -7.38 14.70
N SER A 151 -2.64 -7.12 14.36
CA SER A 151 -1.66 -6.56 15.30
C SER A 151 -1.56 -5.04 15.30
N ALA A 152 -2.05 -4.39 14.23
CA ALA A 152 -2.12 -2.94 14.13
C ALA A 152 -3.32 -2.50 13.29
N LEU A 153 -3.83 -1.31 13.59
CA LEU A 153 -4.86 -0.62 12.83
C LEU A 153 -4.20 0.51 12.03
N VAL A 154 -4.44 0.54 10.72
CA VAL A 154 -3.99 1.60 9.81
C VAL A 154 -5.20 2.46 9.47
N LEU A 155 -5.26 3.68 9.97
CA LEU A 155 -6.36 4.60 9.69
C LEU A 155 -6.01 5.47 8.49
N THR A 156 -6.78 5.37 7.40
CA THR A 156 -6.55 6.17 6.19
C THR A 156 -7.32 7.50 6.28
N LEU A 157 -6.58 8.61 6.31
CA LEU A 157 -7.11 9.97 6.48
C LEU A 157 -7.32 10.70 5.13
N ASP A 158 -6.59 10.31 4.09
CA ASP A 158 -6.57 10.97 2.77
C ASP A 158 -7.78 10.66 1.85
N LEU A 159 -8.86 10.11 2.43
CA LEU A 159 -10.01 9.59 1.68
C LEU A 159 -11.36 9.97 2.30
N GLN A 160 -11.50 11.20 2.81
CA GLN A 160 -12.80 11.76 3.20
C GLN A 160 -13.73 11.99 2.00
N ILE A 161 -13.14 12.24 0.82
CA ILE A 161 -13.81 12.37 -0.46
C ILE A 161 -13.02 11.56 -1.48
N LEU A 162 -13.73 10.88 -2.40
CA LEU A 162 -13.08 10.06 -3.42
C LEU A 162 -12.54 10.94 -4.56
N GLY A 163 -11.25 10.82 -4.88
CA GLY A 163 -10.67 11.43 -6.07
C GLY A 163 -11.19 10.77 -7.35
N GLN A 164 -11.41 11.55 -8.41
CA GLN A 164 -11.93 11.00 -9.67
C GLN A 164 -10.82 10.35 -10.50
N ARG A 165 -11.06 9.09 -10.90
CA ARG A 165 -10.14 8.29 -11.71
C ARG A 165 -10.76 8.02 -13.07
N HIS A 166 -10.27 8.69 -14.12
CA HIS A 166 -10.88 8.63 -15.45
C HIS A 166 -10.91 7.21 -16.05
N LYS A 167 -9.90 6.38 -15.77
CA LYS A 167 -9.86 5.00 -16.28
C LYS A 167 -10.97 4.13 -15.69
N ASP A 168 -11.32 4.34 -14.41
CA ASP A 168 -12.38 3.56 -13.74
C ASP A 168 -13.75 3.83 -14.39
N LEU A 169 -14.03 5.10 -14.68
CA LEU A 169 -15.27 5.52 -15.38
C LEU A 169 -15.31 4.99 -16.83
N LYS A 170 -14.23 5.17 -17.59
CA LYS A 170 -14.16 4.75 -19.00
C LYS A 170 -14.26 3.23 -19.18
N ASN A 171 -13.75 2.46 -18.22
CA ASN A 171 -13.82 1.00 -18.24
C ASN A 171 -15.10 0.45 -17.59
N GLY A 172 -15.96 1.30 -17.02
CA GLY A 172 -17.17 0.89 -16.32
C GLY A 172 -16.89 -0.03 -15.13
N LEU A 173 -15.83 0.28 -14.35
CA LEU A 173 -15.35 -0.56 -13.26
C LEU A 173 -16.48 -0.95 -12.29
N SER A 174 -16.66 -2.26 -12.10
CA SER A 174 -17.58 -2.82 -11.11
C SER A 174 -17.08 -4.17 -10.60
N ALA A 175 -17.53 -4.56 -9.40
CA ALA A 175 -17.29 -5.89 -8.85
C ALA A 175 -18.63 -6.45 -8.33
N PRO A 176 -19.23 -7.45 -9.01
CA PRO A 176 -18.74 -8.16 -10.17
C PRO A 176 -18.77 -7.32 -11.47
N PRO A 177 -18.04 -7.72 -12.53
CA PRO A 177 -18.02 -7.01 -13.80
C PRO A 177 -19.39 -6.94 -14.50
N LYS A 178 -19.71 -5.79 -15.11
CA LYS A 178 -20.82 -5.66 -16.05
C LYS A 178 -20.46 -6.36 -17.37
N LEU A 179 -21.29 -7.30 -17.83
CA LEU A 179 -21.05 -8.12 -19.02
C LEU A 179 -21.38 -7.39 -20.33
N THR A 180 -20.69 -6.28 -20.61
CA THR A 180 -20.77 -5.58 -21.90
C THR A 180 -19.92 -6.30 -22.96
N LEU A 181 -20.18 -6.09 -24.25
CA LEU A 181 -19.39 -6.70 -25.33
C LEU A 181 -17.88 -6.47 -25.22
N PRO A 182 -17.38 -5.24 -24.94
CA PRO A 182 -15.95 -5.02 -24.74
C PRO A 182 -15.37 -5.80 -23.54
N VAL A 183 -16.13 -5.89 -22.44
CA VAL A 183 -15.72 -6.65 -21.25
C VAL A 183 -15.68 -8.14 -21.55
N LEU A 184 -16.68 -8.69 -22.24
CA LEU A 184 -16.70 -10.11 -22.63
C LEU A 184 -15.52 -10.48 -23.52
N LEU A 185 -15.19 -9.64 -24.51
CA LEU A 185 -14.04 -9.84 -25.39
C LEU A 185 -12.72 -9.81 -24.61
N ASP A 186 -12.54 -8.86 -23.68
CA ASP A 186 -11.36 -8.81 -22.83
C ASP A 186 -11.26 -10.07 -21.94
N LEU A 187 -12.33 -10.42 -21.24
CA LEU A 187 -12.41 -11.59 -20.37
C LEU A 187 -12.13 -12.91 -21.11
N ALA A 188 -12.58 -13.04 -22.36
CA ALA A 188 -12.30 -14.21 -23.20
C ALA A 188 -10.79 -14.42 -23.43
N THR A 189 -9.99 -13.35 -23.43
CA THR A 189 -8.52 -13.45 -23.52
C THR A 189 -7.85 -13.82 -22.20
N LYS A 190 -8.55 -13.69 -21.06
CA LYS A 190 -8.02 -13.89 -19.70
C LYS A 190 -8.45 -15.22 -19.09
N TRP A 191 -8.42 -16.31 -19.86
CA TRP A 191 -8.90 -17.63 -19.43
C TRP A 191 -8.33 -18.12 -18.10
N ARG A 192 -7.04 -17.86 -17.81
CA ARG A 192 -6.40 -18.24 -16.52
C ARG A 192 -7.04 -17.52 -15.33
N TRP A 193 -7.36 -16.24 -15.51
CA TRP A 193 -8.06 -15.47 -14.50
C TRP A 193 -9.49 -15.99 -14.33
N GLY A 194 -10.19 -16.27 -15.43
CA GLY A 194 -11.54 -16.84 -15.42
C GLY A 194 -11.63 -18.18 -14.68
N LEU A 195 -10.71 -19.10 -14.95
CA LEU A 195 -10.62 -20.39 -14.24
C LEU A 195 -10.38 -20.20 -12.73
N GLY A 196 -9.51 -19.26 -12.35
CA GLY A 196 -9.29 -18.92 -10.94
C GLY A 196 -10.56 -18.37 -10.28
N MET A 197 -11.29 -17.48 -10.98
CA MET A 197 -12.53 -16.91 -10.47
C MET A 197 -13.66 -17.92 -10.35
N LEU A 198 -13.72 -18.92 -11.24
CA LEU A 198 -14.67 -20.04 -11.15
C LEU A 198 -14.38 -20.91 -9.92
N GLY A 199 -13.10 -21.11 -9.58
CA GLY A 199 -12.69 -21.93 -8.44
C GLY A 199 -12.86 -21.25 -7.08
N THR A 200 -12.90 -19.92 -7.01
CA THR A 200 -13.09 -19.19 -5.75
C THR A 200 -14.56 -18.91 -5.46
N LYS A 201 -14.91 -18.91 -4.17
CA LYS A 201 -16.19 -18.41 -3.64
C LYS A 201 -16.18 -16.91 -3.34
N ARG A 202 -15.00 -16.26 -3.38
CA ARG A 202 -14.78 -14.87 -2.94
C ARG A 202 -14.85 -13.93 -4.14
N ARG A 203 -16.03 -13.35 -4.37
CA ARG A 203 -16.34 -12.56 -5.59
C ARG A 203 -16.95 -11.18 -5.33
N SER A 204 -17.15 -10.84 -4.05
CA SER A 204 -17.69 -9.57 -3.59
C SER A 204 -16.82 -9.05 -2.44
N PHE A 205 -17.12 -7.86 -1.92
CA PHE A 205 -16.35 -7.27 -0.82
C PHE A 205 -16.66 -7.97 0.51
N GLY A 206 -15.85 -8.96 0.90
CA GLY A 206 -16.10 -9.82 2.06
C GLY A 206 -16.12 -9.11 3.41
N ASN A 207 -15.59 -7.89 3.51
CA ASN A 207 -15.71 -7.08 4.73
C ASN A 207 -17.01 -6.27 4.79
N ILE A 208 -17.67 -6.01 3.66
CA ILE A 208 -18.80 -5.08 3.56
C ILE A 208 -20.13 -5.82 3.34
N VAL A 209 -20.16 -6.75 2.38
CA VAL A 209 -21.39 -7.47 2.03
C VAL A 209 -21.83 -8.34 3.21
N GLY A 210 -23.07 -8.14 3.66
CA GLY A 210 -23.62 -8.81 4.84
C GLY A 210 -23.25 -8.17 6.19
N HIS A 211 -22.47 -7.09 6.18
CA HIS A 211 -22.05 -6.36 7.39
C HIS A 211 -22.46 -4.89 7.40
N ALA A 212 -22.64 -4.29 6.22
CA ALA A 212 -23.14 -2.93 6.06
C ALA A 212 -24.66 -2.90 5.86
N LYS A 213 -25.35 -1.91 6.48
CA LYS A 213 -26.79 -1.70 6.27
C LYS A 213 -27.06 -1.25 4.83
N GLY A 214 -28.08 -1.82 4.20
CA GLY A 214 -28.53 -1.44 2.85
C GLY A 214 -27.73 -2.04 1.69
N VAL A 215 -26.71 -2.86 1.96
CA VAL A 215 -25.93 -3.56 0.92
C VAL A 215 -26.46 -4.98 0.73
N GLY A 216 -27.60 -5.11 0.06
CA GLY A 216 -28.21 -6.41 -0.29
C GLY A 216 -27.73 -6.99 -1.63
N ASP A 217 -27.27 -6.14 -2.56
CA ASP A 217 -26.78 -6.55 -3.88
C ASP A 217 -25.47 -5.83 -4.23
N THR A 218 -24.61 -6.50 -4.99
CA THR A 218 -23.29 -6.00 -5.41
C THR A 218 -23.36 -4.79 -6.35
N SER A 219 -24.48 -4.59 -7.03
CA SER A 219 -24.69 -3.48 -7.96
C SER A 219 -24.83 -2.11 -7.26
N SER A 220 -25.30 -2.06 -6.00
CA SER A 220 -25.41 -0.83 -5.19
C SER A 220 -24.19 -0.54 -4.32
N LEU A 221 -23.27 -1.50 -4.21
CA LEU A 221 -22.14 -1.47 -3.28
C LEU A 221 -21.15 -0.35 -3.58
N MET A 222 -20.82 -0.11 -4.85
CA MET A 222 -19.90 0.97 -5.24
C MET A 222 -20.49 2.37 -4.98
N SER A 223 -21.81 2.52 -5.14
CA SER A 223 -22.52 3.75 -4.79
C SER A 223 -22.52 3.95 -3.27
N TRP A 224 -22.86 2.90 -2.51
CA TRP A 224 -22.82 2.91 -1.04
C TRP A 224 -21.43 3.33 -0.54
N ILE A 225 -20.37 2.68 -1.01
CA ILE A 225 -18.98 3.03 -0.67
C ILE A 225 -18.72 4.52 -0.87
N SER A 226 -19.12 5.06 -2.03
CA SER A 226 -18.85 6.46 -2.39
C SER A 226 -19.62 7.44 -1.50
N GLU A 227 -20.80 7.07 -1.02
CA GLU A 227 -21.66 7.88 -0.15
C GLU A 227 -21.28 7.78 1.34
N GLN A 228 -20.63 6.68 1.74
CA GLN A 228 -20.29 6.40 3.13
C GLN A 228 -19.02 7.07 3.64
N PHE A 229 -18.13 7.56 2.78
CA PHE A 229 -16.97 8.31 3.27
C PHE A 229 -17.42 9.54 4.04
N ASP A 230 -16.82 9.75 5.21
CA ASP A 230 -17.25 10.78 6.15
C ASP A 230 -16.47 12.09 5.93
N PRO A 231 -17.11 13.13 5.35
CA PRO A 231 -16.48 14.44 5.20
C PRO A 231 -16.30 15.17 6.54
N MET A 232 -16.93 14.70 7.62
CA MET A 232 -16.83 15.24 8.98
C MET A 232 -15.84 14.47 9.85
N LEU A 233 -14.86 13.79 9.26
CA LEU A 233 -13.74 13.21 10.02
C LEU A 233 -12.95 14.31 10.72
N ASP A 234 -12.76 14.15 12.03
CA ASP A 234 -11.96 15.02 12.88
C ASP A 234 -11.13 14.20 13.87
N TRP A 235 -10.26 14.88 14.63
CA TRP A 235 -9.40 14.24 15.63
C TRP A 235 -10.16 13.60 16.79
N ALA A 236 -11.39 14.03 17.09
CA ALA A 236 -12.21 13.43 18.14
C ALA A 236 -12.71 12.04 17.72
N LYS A 237 -13.12 11.87 16.45
CA LYS A 237 -13.45 10.56 15.89
C LYS A 237 -12.23 9.64 15.84
N ILE A 238 -11.05 10.17 15.47
CA ILE A 238 -9.80 9.40 15.50
C ILE A 238 -9.50 8.94 16.94
N ALA A 239 -9.71 9.79 17.96
CA ALA A 239 -9.57 9.43 19.37
C ALA A 239 -10.48 8.27 19.78
N ARG A 240 -11.78 8.32 19.42
CA ARG A 240 -12.72 7.23 19.68
C ARG A 240 -12.26 5.92 19.04
N ILE A 241 -11.84 5.95 17.77
CA ILE A 241 -11.36 4.75 17.06
C ILE A 241 -10.10 4.19 17.72
N ARG A 242 -9.15 5.06 18.11
CA ARG A 242 -7.94 4.68 18.85
C ARG A 242 -8.30 3.97 20.15
N ASP A 243 -9.17 4.59 20.95
CA ASP A 243 -9.53 4.10 22.28
C ASP A 243 -10.29 2.78 22.19
N GLN A 244 -11.18 2.66 21.20
CA GLN A 244 -11.84 1.40 20.91
C GLN A 244 -10.84 0.34 20.43
N TRP A 245 -9.90 0.67 19.56
CA TRP A 245 -8.89 -0.28 19.07
C TRP A 245 -7.97 -0.78 20.20
N GLY A 246 -7.40 0.12 21.00
CA GLY A 246 -6.58 -0.21 22.16
C GLY A 246 -5.25 -0.91 21.84
N GLY A 247 -4.78 -0.85 20.59
CA GLY A 247 -3.52 -1.45 20.15
C GLY A 247 -2.70 -0.49 19.28
N LYS A 248 -1.74 -1.03 18.51
CA LYS A 248 -0.86 -0.22 17.65
C LYS A 248 -1.67 0.51 16.58
N LEU A 249 -1.51 1.83 16.50
CA LEU A 249 -2.23 2.70 15.56
C LEU A 249 -1.26 3.39 14.60
N ILE A 250 -1.54 3.27 13.30
CA ILE A 250 -0.78 3.92 12.22
C ILE A 250 -1.71 4.89 11.49
N LEU A 251 -1.31 6.15 11.34
CA LEU A 251 -2.06 7.14 10.57
C LEU A 251 -1.50 7.25 9.15
N LYS A 252 -2.33 6.98 8.14
CA LYS A 252 -1.94 6.97 6.72
C LYS A 252 -2.57 8.13 5.97
N GLY A 253 -1.79 8.75 5.08
CA GLY A 253 -2.28 9.82 4.20
C GLY A 253 -1.74 11.19 4.57
N ILE A 254 -0.71 11.24 5.44
CA ILE A 254 -0.05 12.48 5.82
C ILE A 254 0.82 12.93 4.65
N LEU A 255 0.64 14.18 4.20
CA LEU A 255 1.47 14.78 3.15
C LEU A 255 1.99 16.16 3.54
N ASP A 256 1.64 16.65 4.73
CA ASP A 256 2.04 17.96 5.26
C ASP A 256 2.75 17.82 6.61
N ALA A 257 3.65 18.75 6.91
CA ALA A 257 4.41 18.78 8.16
C ALA A 257 3.54 19.14 9.37
N ASP A 258 2.52 19.98 9.21
CA ASP A 258 1.62 20.37 10.30
C ASP A 258 0.73 19.19 10.71
N ASP A 259 0.17 18.48 9.74
CA ASP A 259 -0.58 17.25 9.98
C ASP A 259 0.27 16.16 10.65
N ALA A 260 1.56 16.09 10.29
CA ALA A 260 2.51 15.18 10.92
C ALA A 260 2.75 15.52 12.40
N ARG A 261 2.84 16.81 12.75
CA ARG A 261 2.94 17.25 14.15
C ARG A 261 1.69 16.89 14.93
N LEU A 262 0.50 17.15 14.37
CA LEU A 262 -0.77 16.77 14.98
C LEU A 262 -0.86 15.26 15.21
N ALA A 263 -0.45 14.45 14.23
CA ALA A 263 -0.41 13.00 14.35
C ALA A 263 0.56 12.51 15.44
N ALA A 264 1.71 13.15 15.60
CA ALA A 264 2.66 12.86 16.66
C ALA A 264 2.10 13.25 18.04
N ASP A 265 1.51 14.45 18.16
CA ASP A 265 0.92 14.96 19.40
C ASP A 265 -0.31 14.12 19.83
N PHE A 266 -1.04 13.56 18.87
CA PHE A 266 -2.15 12.64 19.09
C PHE A 266 -1.73 11.29 19.71
N GLY A 267 -0.46 10.91 19.56
CA GLY A 267 0.11 9.69 20.12
C GLY A 267 -0.11 8.43 19.26
N ALA A 268 -0.11 8.56 17.93
CA ALA A 268 -0.03 7.40 17.04
C ALA A 268 1.35 6.71 17.15
N ASP A 269 1.43 5.40 16.88
CA ASP A 269 2.71 4.67 16.91
C ASP A 269 3.54 4.91 15.66
N ALA A 270 2.88 5.16 14.52
CA ALA A 270 3.53 5.48 13.26
C ALA A 270 2.64 6.38 12.38
N ILE A 271 3.28 7.11 11.46
CA ILE A 271 2.61 7.77 10.33
C ILE A 271 3.08 7.19 9.01
N ILE A 272 2.25 7.24 7.97
CA ILE A 272 2.65 6.91 6.59
C ILE A 272 2.53 8.17 5.74
N VAL A 273 3.67 8.68 5.28
CA VAL A 273 3.76 9.73 4.27
C VAL A 273 3.21 9.17 2.96
N SER A 274 2.08 9.71 2.51
CA SER A 274 1.29 9.10 1.44
C SER A 274 0.41 10.13 0.75
N ASN A 275 0.29 10.00 -0.58
CA ASN A 275 -0.73 10.67 -1.39
C ASN A 275 -1.63 9.65 -2.09
N HIS A 276 -1.85 8.51 -1.41
CA HIS A 276 -2.63 7.38 -1.91
C HIS A 276 -2.13 6.82 -3.26
N GLY A 277 -0.83 6.94 -3.54
CA GLY A 277 -0.24 6.53 -4.82
C GLY A 277 -0.74 7.37 -6.01
N GLY A 278 -1.02 8.65 -5.78
CA GLY A 278 -1.51 9.61 -6.78
C GLY A 278 -2.97 9.37 -7.21
N ARG A 279 -3.79 8.78 -6.34
CA ARG A 279 -5.18 8.34 -6.65
C ARG A 279 -6.28 9.20 -6.03
N GLN A 280 -5.89 10.29 -5.36
CA GLN A 280 -6.79 11.20 -4.63
C GLN A 280 -6.65 12.61 -5.19
N LEU A 281 -5.80 13.46 -4.60
CA LEU A 281 -5.51 14.82 -5.08
C LEU A 281 -4.42 14.79 -6.16
N ASP A 282 -4.79 15.06 -7.43
CA ASP A 282 -3.82 15.26 -8.52
C ASP A 282 -3.31 16.71 -8.51
N GLY A 283 -2.01 16.90 -8.70
CA GLY A 283 -1.31 18.17 -8.50
C GLY A 283 -0.66 18.30 -7.12
N ALA A 284 -0.90 17.34 -6.21
CA ALA A 284 -0.15 17.21 -4.97
C ALA A 284 1.31 16.80 -5.23
N VAL A 285 2.20 17.22 -4.35
CA VAL A 285 3.63 16.87 -4.38
C VAL A 285 3.83 15.38 -4.11
N SER A 286 4.89 14.79 -4.67
CA SER A 286 5.23 13.39 -4.41
C SER A 286 5.58 13.14 -2.95
N ALA A 287 5.24 11.96 -2.44
CA ALA A 287 5.51 11.59 -1.05
C ALA A 287 7.02 11.63 -0.72
N ILE A 288 7.90 11.30 -1.68
CA ILE A 288 9.36 11.32 -1.46
C ILE A 288 9.91 12.74 -1.27
N ARG A 289 9.30 13.74 -1.91
CA ARG A 289 9.69 15.15 -1.76
C ARG A 289 9.23 15.73 -0.43
N MET A 290 8.05 15.31 0.05
CA MET A 290 7.51 15.75 1.35
C MET A 290 8.16 15.04 2.55
N LEU A 291 8.74 13.86 2.34
CA LEU A 291 9.32 13.07 3.43
C LEU A 291 10.33 13.86 4.30
N PRO A 292 11.31 14.63 3.78
CA PRO A 292 12.29 15.31 4.62
C PRO A 292 11.68 16.36 5.56
N SER A 293 10.68 17.14 5.12
CA SER A 293 10.05 18.16 5.96
C SER A 293 9.19 17.52 7.06
N ILE A 294 8.49 16.43 6.74
CA ILE A 294 7.72 15.64 7.71
C ILE A 294 8.63 15.03 8.76
N VAL A 295 9.73 14.37 8.36
CA VAL A 295 10.71 13.79 9.29
C VAL A 295 11.26 14.87 10.21
N ALA A 296 11.62 16.05 9.68
CA ALA A 296 12.11 17.17 10.48
C ALA A 296 11.05 17.70 11.47
N ALA A 297 9.78 17.71 11.09
CA ALA A 297 8.69 18.22 11.92
C ALA A 297 8.36 17.32 13.12
N VAL A 298 8.51 16.00 12.98
CA VAL A 298 8.17 15.05 14.04
C VAL A 298 9.38 14.59 14.85
N GLY A 299 10.59 14.60 14.27
CA GLY A 299 11.79 14.10 14.91
C GLY A 299 11.65 12.63 15.33
N ASP A 300 12.16 12.28 16.51
CA ASP A 300 12.11 10.91 17.05
C ASP A 300 10.80 10.58 17.80
N ARG A 301 9.79 11.44 17.73
CA ARG A 301 8.54 11.29 18.50
C ARG A 301 7.64 10.14 18.00
N ILE A 302 7.81 9.73 16.74
CA ILE A 302 6.93 8.77 16.06
C ILE A 302 7.69 8.05 14.94
N GLU A 303 7.37 6.78 14.68
CA GLU A 303 7.91 6.10 13.50
C GLU A 303 7.34 6.71 12.22
N VAL A 304 8.22 7.13 11.31
CA VAL A 304 7.82 7.66 10.00
C VAL A 304 7.96 6.59 8.93
N HIS A 305 6.85 6.15 8.36
CA HIS A 305 6.81 5.28 7.20
C HIS A 305 6.50 6.08 5.92
N MET A 306 6.72 5.48 4.76
CA MET A 306 6.42 6.11 3.46
C MET A 306 5.85 5.10 2.45
N ASP A 307 4.84 5.51 1.68
CA ASP A 307 4.37 4.79 0.50
C ASP A 307 4.45 5.66 -0.78
N SER A 308 3.74 5.28 -1.85
CA SER A 308 3.59 6.10 -3.08
C SER A 308 4.87 6.25 -3.92
N GLY A 309 5.12 5.26 -4.78
CA GLY A 309 6.11 5.37 -5.87
C GLY A 309 7.17 4.29 -5.91
N ILE A 310 7.37 3.56 -4.81
CA ILE A 310 8.43 2.55 -4.67
C ILE A 310 8.29 1.40 -5.68
N ARG A 311 9.32 1.17 -6.50
CA ARG A 311 9.38 0.10 -7.52
C ARG A 311 10.71 -0.67 -7.51
N SER A 312 11.65 -0.30 -6.65
CA SER A 312 12.98 -0.91 -6.57
C SER A 312 13.48 -0.94 -5.12
N GLY A 313 14.49 -1.76 -4.85
CA GLY A 313 15.22 -1.70 -3.58
C GLY A 313 15.99 -0.39 -3.38
N GLN A 314 16.34 0.29 -4.48
CA GLN A 314 16.95 1.63 -4.42
C GLN A 314 15.98 2.71 -3.96
N ASP A 315 14.69 2.59 -4.32
CA ASP A 315 13.67 3.53 -3.84
C ASP A 315 13.48 3.36 -2.33
N VAL A 316 13.47 2.12 -1.84
CA VAL A 316 13.46 1.83 -0.39
C VAL A 316 14.67 2.47 0.28
N LEU A 317 15.89 2.23 -0.24
CA LEU A 317 17.12 2.81 0.29
C LEU A 317 17.03 4.35 0.37
N LYS A 318 16.56 5.01 -0.71
CA LYS A 318 16.42 6.47 -0.76
C LYS A 318 15.45 7.00 0.27
N ALA A 319 14.30 6.35 0.46
CA ALA A 319 13.34 6.75 1.48
C ALA A 319 13.95 6.63 2.90
N LEU A 320 14.64 5.51 3.18
CA LEU A 320 15.28 5.30 4.49
C LEU A 320 16.41 6.31 4.74
N ALA A 321 17.24 6.58 3.74
CA ALA A 321 18.31 7.58 3.81
C ALA A 321 17.77 9.01 4.00
N LEU A 322 16.52 9.29 3.59
CA LEU A 322 15.84 10.56 3.87
C LEU A 322 15.15 10.61 5.24
N GLY A 323 15.21 9.54 6.02
CA GLY A 323 14.72 9.49 7.41
C GLY A 323 13.43 8.70 7.62
N ALA A 324 12.91 8.00 6.60
CA ALA A 324 11.87 7.01 6.84
C ALA A 324 12.45 5.84 7.66
N HIS A 325 11.66 5.33 8.60
CA HIS A 325 11.95 4.12 9.36
C HIS A 325 11.59 2.86 8.56
N ALA A 326 10.53 2.95 7.75
CA ALA A 326 10.10 1.87 6.88
C ALA A 326 9.29 2.35 5.67
N THR A 327 8.99 1.43 4.78
CA THR A 327 8.29 1.72 3.54
C THR A 327 7.14 0.77 3.28
N HIS A 328 6.22 1.18 2.40
CA HIS A 328 5.06 0.40 1.99
C HIS A 328 5.02 0.30 0.46
N ILE A 329 4.91 -0.92 -0.04
CA ILE A 329 4.74 -1.16 -1.47
C ILE A 329 3.29 -1.50 -1.77
N GLY A 330 2.68 -0.79 -2.73
CA GLY A 330 1.35 -1.08 -3.25
C GLY A 330 1.44 -1.76 -4.61
N ARG A 331 1.46 -0.95 -5.68
CA ARG A 331 1.49 -1.46 -7.06
C ARG A 331 2.61 -2.47 -7.34
N ALA A 332 3.78 -2.36 -6.72
CA ALA A 332 4.87 -3.31 -6.94
C ALA A 332 4.47 -4.76 -6.59
N PHE A 333 3.80 -5.00 -5.46
CA PHE A 333 3.33 -6.34 -5.13
C PHE A 333 2.08 -6.73 -5.91
N ILE A 334 1.22 -5.77 -6.26
CA ILE A 334 0.03 -6.03 -7.08
C ILE A 334 0.42 -6.49 -8.48
N TYR A 335 1.49 -5.93 -9.06
CA TYR A 335 2.05 -6.42 -10.31
C TYR A 335 2.52 -7.87 -10.17
N GLY A 336 3.18 -8.22 -9.06
CA GLY A 336 3.50 -9.61 -8.73
C GLY A 336 2.25 -10.48 -8.64
N LEU A 337 1.26 -10.06 -7.87
CA LEU A 337 0.02 -10.78 -7.63
C LEU A 337 -0.75 -11.07 -8.92
N GLY A 338 -1.00 -10.05 -9.74
CA GLY A 338 -1.71 -10.23 -11.00
C GLY A 338 -0.87 -10.91 -12.09
N ALA A 339 0.46 -10.89 -11.97
CA ALA A 339 1.32 -11.68 -12.84
C ALA A 339 1.27 -13.17 -12.48
N MET A 340 1.52 -13.55 -11.24
CA MET A 340 1.83 -14.95 -10.87
C MET A 340 1.19 -15.41 -9.54
N GLY A 341 0.23 -14.66 -9.01
CA GLY A 341 -0.37 -14.95 -7.70
C GLY A 341 0.64 -14.79 -6.56
N GLU A 342 0.54 -15.65 -5.55
CA GLU A 342 1.44 -15.70 -4.38
C GLU A 342 2.92 -15.71 -4.79
N ALA A 343 3.30 -16.58 -5.75
CA ALA A 343 4.67 -16.67 -6.24
C ALA A 343 5.17 -15.35 -6.86
N GLY A 344 4.29 -14.54 -7.45
CA GLY A 344 4.66 -13.24 -7.99
C GLY A 344 4.83 -12.17 -6.92
N VAL A 345 4.05 -12.22 -5.85
CA VAL A 345 4.24 -11.36 -4.67
C VAL A 345 5.57 -11.68 -4.01
N THR A 346 5.87 -12.95 -3.77
CA THR A 346 7.18 -13.40 -3.28
C THR A 346 8.29 -12.91 -4.21
N LYS A 347 8.11 -13.01 -5.53
CA LYS A 347 9.12 -12.55 -6.48
C LYS A 347 9.36 -11.04 -6.43
N ALA A 348 8.32 -10.24 -6.24
CA ALA A 348 8.45 -8.80 -6.06
C ALA A 348 9.27 -8.46 -4.81
N LEU A 349 9.00 -9.14 -3.69
CA LEU A 349 9.73 -8.97 -2.43
C LEU A 349 11.21 -9.40 -2.57
N GLU A 350 11.49 -10.50 -3.25
CA GLU A 350 12.86 -10.95 -3.55
C GLU A 350 13.65 -9.92 -4.36
N VAL A 351 13.05 -9.37 -5.42
CA VAL A 351 13.66 -8.34 -6.27
C VAL A 351 14.02 -7.11 -5.43
N ILE A 352 13.07 -6.59 -4.67
CA ILE A 352 13.26 -5.41 -3.82
C ILE A 352 14.34 -5.66 -2.76
N ARG A 353 14.30 -6.80 -2.05
CA ARG A 353 15.32 -7.13 -1.04
C ARG A 353 16.72 -7.26 -1.64
N LYS A 354 16.84 -7.91 -2.80
CA LYS A 354 18.13 -8.10 -3.48
C LYS A 354 18.73 -6.78 -3.92
N GLU A 355 17.92 -5.91 -4.52
CA GLU A 355 18.36 -4.58 -4.93
C GLU A 355 18.72 -3.69 -3.74
N LEU A 356 17.96 -3.79 -2.63
CA LEU A 356 18.24 -3.08 -1.39
C LEU A 356 19.58 -3.53 -0.80
N ASP A 357 19.79 -4.83 -0.59
CA ASP A 357 21.06 -5.38 -0.08
C ASP A 357 22.25 -4.94 -0.91
N THR A 358 22.17 -5.09 -2.24
CA THR A 358 23.26 -4.76 -3.14
C THR A 358 23.54 -3.25 -3.15
N SER A 359 22.50 -2.43 -3.23
CA SER A 359 22.67 -0.97 -3.32
C SER A 359 23.15 -0.37 -2.00
N MET A 360 22.68 -0.89 -0.87
CA MET A 360 23.15 -0.53 0.47
C MET A 360 24.64 -0.84 0.61
N ALA A 361 25.06 -2.04 0.20
CA ALA A 361 26.47 -2.44 0.20
C ALA A 361 27.33 -1.47 -0.62
N LEU A 362 26.88 -1.13 -1.84
CA LEU A 362 27.58 -0.20 -2.73
C LEU A 362 27.60 1.25 -2.23
N CYS A 363 26.71 1.60 -1.29
CA CYS A 363 26.76 2.86 -0.54
C CYS A 363 27.66 2.79 0.70
N GLY A 364 28.32 1.65 0.95
CA GLY A 364 29.23 1.44 2.08
C GLY A 364 28.56 0.94 3.36
N GLU A 365 27.28 0.61 3.32
CA GLU A 365 26.52 0.20 4.51
C GLU A 365 26.34 -1.32 4.59
N LYS A 366 26.44 -1.85 5.81
CA LYS A 366 26.18 -3.28 6.09
C LYS A 366 24.77 -3.53 6.63
N ASN A 367 24.17 -2.54 7.27
CA ASN A 367 22.88 -2.65 7.91
C ASN A 367 21.96 -1.55 7.38
N VAL A 368 20.73 -1.90 7.04
CA VAL A 368 19.74 -0.95 6.52
C VAL A 368 19.46 0.20 7.51
N GLN A 369 19.59 -0.08 8.81
CA GLN A 369 19.43 0.92 9.87
C GLN A 369 20.58 1.92 9.95
N ALA A 370 21.67 1.72 9.19
CA ALA A 370 22.77 2.67 9.07
C ALA A 370 22.57 3.67 7.91
N LEU A 371 21.53 3.50 7.08
CA LEU A 371 21.26 4.44 5.99
C LEU A 371 20.92 5.83 6.52
N ARG A 372 21.64 6.84 6.04
CA ARG A 372 21.51 8.25 6.41
C ARG A 372 21.56 9.12 5.17
N ARG A 373 21.31 10.42 5.37
CA ARG A 373 21.27 11.43 4.30
C ARG A 373 22.55 11.50 3.48
N ASP A 374 23.71 11.16 4.05
CA ASP A 374 25.01 11.18 3.40
C ASP A 374 25.21 10.07 2.35
N ASN A 375 24.41 8.99 2.41
CA ASN A 375 24.34 7.98 1.35
C ASN A 375 23.72 8.54 0.06
N LEU A 376 23.18 9.77 0.06
CA LEU A 376 22.56 10.42 -1.09
C LEU A 376 23.33 11.67 -1.55
N LEU A 377 23.21 11.96 -2.85
CA LEU A 377 23.43 13.28 -3.43
C LEU A 377 22.05 13.85 -3.76
N ILE A 378 21.64 14.85 -2.99
CA ILE A 378 20.31 15.45 -3.05
C ILE A 378 20.44 16.80 -3.77
N PRO A 379 19.70 17.04 -4.86
CA PRO A 379 19.75 18.34 -5.54
C PRO A 379 19.29 19.46 -4.60
N LYS A 380 19.88 20.65 -4.74
CA LYS A 380 19.39 21.84 -4.04
C LYS A 380 17.92 22.07 -4.40
N GLY A 381 17.10 22.43 -3.42
CA GLY A 381 15.65 22.61 -3.61
C GLY A 381 14.87 21.31 -3.86
N PHE A 382 15.40 20.13 -3.52
CA PHE A 382 14.66 18.86 -3.70
C PHE A 382 13.29 18.84 -3.01
N ALA A 383 13.21 19.35 -1.78
CA ALA A 383 11.95 19.46 -1.04
C ALA A 383 11.04 20.59 -1.57
N GLY A 384 11.51 21.36 -2.56
CA GLY A 384 10.88 22.59 -3.04
C GLY A 384 11.18 23.79 -2.13
N ASP A 385 11.01 24.98 -2.71
CA ASP A 385 10.93 26.26 -1.99
C ASP A 385 9.49 26.75 -2.23
N TRP A 386 8.59 26.48 -1.27
CA TRP A 386 7.17 26.81 -1.35
C TRP A 386 6.92 28.05 -0.50
N GLU A 387 6.21 29.05 -1.06
CA GLU A 387 5.88 30.32 -0.39
C GLU A 387 4.76 30.21 0.64
#